data_AF-A0A9Q0ZWI1-F1
#
_entry.id   AF-A0A9Q0ZWI1-F1
#
_cell.length_a   1.000
_cell.length_b   1.000
_cell.length_c   1.000
_cell.angle_alpha   90.00
_cell.angle_beta   90.00
_cell.angle_gamma   90.00
#
_symmetry.space_group_name_H-M   'P 1'
#
loop_
_entity.id
_entity.type
_entity.pdbx_description
1 polymer ?
#
loop_
_entity_poly.entity_id
_entity_poly.type
_entity_poly.pdbx_seq_one_letter_code
_entity_poly.pdbx_strand_id
1 'polypeptide(L)'
;MKSSGICPDSWTFSSMITMSSCCGKVSEAENMLNEMFEAGFQPNIFVLTSLIQCYDDRFCGCLLNVMTQTPNEELGKLVECVERANPKLGHVVKLLVEEQGNEGSFKKEAADLFDSISTEVKKAYCNCLIDLCVNLNMLERACELLDLGLTLEIYTVIQSKTSTQWSLNLKSLSSGAALTALHVWVNDLSKALEAGEQLPPLLGINTGHGKHKYSEKGLANVFESHLKELNAPFHEAPDKVGWFLTTKVAAESWLESRKLADATVAA
;
A
#
# COMPACT_ATOMS: atom_id res chain seq x y z
N MET A 1 29.74 -20.17 -11.16
CA MET A 1 30.36 -20.98 -10.08
C MET A 1 30.31 -22.47 -10.42
N LYS A 2 29.12 -23.11 -10.50
CA LYS A 2 29.00 -24.52 -10.91
C LYS A 2 29.46 -24.80 -12.35
N SER A 3 29.20 -23.90 -13.30
CA SER A 3 29.67 -23.98 -14.70
C SER A 3 31.19 -23.82 -14.89
N SER A 4 31.90 -23.37 -13.84
CA SER A 4 33.36 -23.18 -13.84
C SER A 4 34.09 -24.24 -13.01
N GLY A 5 33.38 -25.26 -12.49
CA GLY A 5 33.96 -26.33 -11.68
C GLY A 5 34.34 -25.94 -10.24
N ILE A 6 33.98 -24.73 -9.79
CA ILE A 6 34.29 -24.25 -8.43
C ILE A 6 33.17 -24.71 -7.50
N CYS A 7 33.51 -25.59 -6.55
CA CYS A 7 32.59 -26.04 -5.50
C CYS A 7 32.47 -24.95 -4.42
N PRO A 8 31.26 -24.45 -4.12
CA PRO A 8 31.02 -23.53 -3.01
C PRO A 8 31.43 -24.15 -1.67
N ASP A 9 32.08 -23.36 -0.82
CA ASP A 9 32.36 -23.71 0.57
C ASP A 9 31.30 -23.12 1.52
N SER A 10 31.41 -23.44 2.81
CA SER A 10 30.50 -22.93 3.85
C SER A 10 30.43 -21.40 3.89
N TRP A 11 31.54 -20.71 3.62
CA TRP A 11 31.59 -19.25 3.58
C TRP A 11 30.83 -18.67 2.38
N THR A 12 30.98 -19.31 1.22
CA THR A 12 30.27 -18.96 -0.01
C THR A 12 28.76 -19.07 0.19
N PHE A 13 28.28 -20.20 0.72
CA PHE A 13 26.85 -20.37 1.03
C PHE A 13 26.36 -19.34 2.04
N SER A 14 27.11 -19.11 3.11
CA SER A 14 26.77 -18.09 4.12
C SER A 14 26.63 -16.69 3.51
N SER A 15 27.56 -16.33 2.63
CA SER A 15 27.55 -15.03 1.94
C SER A 15 26.37 -14.89 0.99
N MET A 16 26.05 -15.94 0.22
CA MET A 16 24.91 -15.95 -0.69
C MET A 16 23.58 -15.88 0.05
N ILE A 17 23.42 -16.65 1.14
CA ILE A 17 22.21 -16.60 1.99
C ILE A 17 22.04 -15.22 2.61
N THR A 18 23.14 -14.61 3.09
CA THR A 18 23.11 -13.24 3.64
C THR A 18 22.70 -12.22 2.56
N MET A 19 23.27 -12.31 1.37
CA MET A 19 22.91 -11.44 0.25
C MET A 19 21.45 -11.62 -0.17
N SER A 20 20.99 -12.87 -0.33
CA SER A 20 19.58 -13.17 -0.62
C SER A 20 18.66 -12.65 0.48
N SER A 21 19.08 -12.75 1.75
CA SER A 21 18.38 -12.17 2.90
C SER A 21 18.29 -10.65 2.84
N CYS A 22 19.40 -9.95 2.63
CA CYS A 22 19.43 -8.49 2.50
C CYS A 22 18.59 -8.00 1.30
N CYS A 23 18.41 -8.85 0.29
CA CYS A 23 17.55 -8.57 -0.85
C CYS A 23 16.09 -9.07 -0.67
N GLY A 24 15.72 -9.62 0.50
CA GLY A 24 14.39 -10.16 0.80
C GLY A 24 13.97 -11.36 -0.06
N LYS A 25 14.92 -12.01 -0.73
CA LYS A 25 14.68 -13.11 -1.66
C LYS A 25 14.61 -14.43 -0.93
N VAL A 26 13.52 -14.62 -0.20
CA VAL A 26 13.42 -15.74 0.76
C VAL A 26 13.52 -17.10 0.08
N SER A 27 12.90 -17.27 -1.09
CA SER A 27 12.98 -18.53 -1.83
C SER A 27 14.39 -18.82 -2.36
N GLU A 28 15.17 -17.79 -2.72
CA GLU A 28 16.59 -17.97 -3.06
C GLU A 28 17.41 -18.33 -1.80
N ALA A 29 17.15 -17.68 -0.66
CA ALA A 29 17.81 -17.98 0.60
C ALA A 29 17.51 -19.41 1.12
N GLU A 30 16.26 -19.87 1.00
CA GLU A 30 15.83 -21.24 1.31
C GLU A 30 16.51 -22.26 0.39
N ASN A 31 16.55 -22.00 -0.92
CA ASN A 31 17.22 -22.87 -1.87
C ASN A 31 18.74 -22.96 -1.58
N MET A 32 19.38 -21.83 -1.26
CA MET A 32 20.80 -21.81 -0.88
C MET A 32 21.08 -22.54 0.43
N LEU A 33 20.16 -22.49 1.40
CA LEU A 33 20.25 -23.27 2.64
C LEU A 33 20.14 -24.78 2.35
N ASN A 34 19.20 -25.19 1.49
CA ASN A 34 19.06 -26.60 1.08
C ASN A 34 20.32 -27.09 0.36
N GLU A 35 20.87 -26.31 -0.56
CA GLU A 35 22.14 -26.64 -1.23
C GLU A 35 23.32 -26.73 -0.24
N MET A 36 23.34 -25.88 0.79
CA MET A 36 24.36 -25.93 1.86
C MET A 36 24.31 -27.27 2.60
N PHE A 37 23.10 -27.77 2.92
CA PHE A 37 22.92 -29.09 3.53
C PHE A 37 23.30 -30.23 2.60
N GLU A 38 22.90 -30.17 1.33
CA GLU A 38 23.26 -31.19 0.32
C GLU A 38 24.77 -31.29 0.10
N ALA A 39 25.48 -30.16 0.22
CA ALA A 39 26.95 -30.10 0.18
C ALA A 39 27.62 -30.56 1.49
N GLY A 40 26.84 -30.97 2.51
CA GLY A 40 27.34 -31.50 3.78
C GLY A 40 27.73 -30.43 4.80
N PHE A 41 27.42 -29.16 4.55
CA PHE A 41 27.71 -28.06 5.47
C PHE A 41 26.53 -27.81 6.42
N GLN A 42 26.83 -27.42 7.65
CA GLN A 42 25.82 -27.06 8.66
C GLN A 42 25.69 -25.55 8.77
N PRO A 43 24.46 -25.00 8.81
CA PRO A 43 24.26 -23.57 9.02
C PRO A 43 24.72 -23.19 10.42
N ASN A 44 25.53 -22.14 10.50
CA ASN A 44 25.93 -21.55 11.77
C ASN A 44 24.89 -20.52 12.24
N ILE A 45 25.08 -19.99 13.45
CA ILE A 45 24.17 -18.97 14.02
C ILE A 45 23.99 -17.74 13.12
N PHE A 46 25.02 -17.38 12.34
CA PHE A 46 24.96 -16.26 11.41
C PHE A 46 24.00 -16.55 10.25
N VAL A 47 24.13 -17.72 9.61
CA VAL A 47 23.22 -18.18 8.54
C VAL A 47 21.77 -18.26 9.03
N LEU A 48 21.55 -18.82 10.22
CA LEU A 48 20.22 -18.91 10.82
C LEU A 48 19.62 -17.53 11.13
N THR A 49 20.43 -16.60 11.63
CA THR A 49 19.99 -15.22 11.90
C THR A 49 19.65 -14.48 10.62
N SER A 50 20.45 -14.62 9.56
CA SER A 50 20.14 -14.06 8.24
C SER A 50 18.86 -14.64 7.67
N LEU A 51 18.61 -15.95 7.80
CA LEU A 51 17.33 -16.52 7.36
C LEU A 51 16.15 -15.92 8.12
N ILE A 52 16.25 -15.76 9.44
CA ILE A 52 15.20 -15.11 10.25
C ILE A 52 14.95 -13.67 9.77
N GLN A 53 16.01 -12.90 9.50
CA GLN A 53 15.89 -11.55 8.92
C GLN A 53 15.19 -11.56 7.56
N CYS A 54 15.40 -12.61 6.76
CA CYS A 54 14.73 -12.76 5.48
C CYS A 54 13.20 -12.95 5.62
N TYR A 55 12.73 -13.51 6.74
CA TYR A 55 11.31 -13.60 7.06
C TYR A 55 10.79 -12.37 7.81
N ASP A 56 11.67 -11.50 8.32
CA ASP A 56 11.30 -10.37 9.17
C ASP A 56 10.40 -9.35 8.45
N ASP A 57 10.71 -9.01 7.20
CA ASP A 57 9.87 -8.12 6.39
C ASP A 57 8.44 -8.67 6.21
N ARG A 58 8.30 -9.96 5.95
CA ARG A 58 6.96 -10.57 5.77
C ARG A 58 6.24 -10.74 7.10
N PHE A 59 6.98 -11.05 8.17
CA PHE A 59 6.46 -11.11 9.53
C PHE A 59 5.96 -9.76 10.02
N CYS A 60 6.74 -8.69 9.81
CA CYS A 60 6.36 -7.31 10.09
C CYS A 60 5.15 -6.87 9.26
N GLY A 61 5.04 -7.31 8.00
CA GLY A 61 3.84 -7.14 7.20
C GLY A 61 2.60 -7.80 7.82
N CYS A 62 2.74 -9.01 8.39
CA CYS A 62 1.66 -9.65 9.14
C CYS A 62 1.32 -8.89 10.43
N LEU A 63 2.31 -8.38 11.16
CA LEU A 63 2.09 -7.56 12.35
C LEU A 63 1.31 -6.29 12.01
N LEU A 64 1.68 -5.57 10.94
CA LEU A 64 0.93 -4.41 10.46
C LEU A 64 -0.53 -4.76 10.15
N ASN A 65 -0.76 -5.88 9.46
CA ASN A 65 -2.13 -6.32 9.15
C ASN A 65 -2.92 -6.73 10.41
N VAL A 66 -2.26 -7.19 11.48
CA VAL A 66 -2.91 -7.40 12.78
C VAL A 66 -3.26 -6.05 13.41
N MET A 67 -2.36 -5.07 13.33
CA MET A 67 -2.62 -3.72 13.84
C MET A 67 -3.84 -3.07 13.16
N THR A 68 -4.02 -3.21 11.85
CA THR A 68 -5.20 -2.66 11.15
C THR A 68 -6.53 -3.30 11.59
N GLN A 69 -6.50 -4.44 12.28
CA GLN A 69 -7.69 -5.13 12.80
C GLN A 69 -7.81 -5.02 14.32
N THR A 70 -6.87 -4.35 14.98
CA THR A 70 -6.82 -4.23 16.43
C THR A 70 -7.50 -2.92 16.88
N PRO A 71 -8.34 -2.93 17.93
CA PRO A 71 -8.92 -1.71 18.48
C PRO A 71 -7.85 -0.69 18.89
N ASN A 72 -8.15 0.60 18.74
CA ASN A 72 -7.20 1.69 18.93
C ASN A 72 -6.58 1.68 20.34
N GLU A 73 -7.34 1.27 21.36
CA GLU A 73 -6.90 1.21 22.76
C GLU A 73 -5.82 0.15 23.01
N GLU A 74 -5.69 -0.84 22.12
CA GLU A 74 -4.74 -1.95 22.25
C GLU A 74 -3.51 -1.80 21.35
N LEU A 75 -3.51 -0.83 20.42
CA LEU A 75 -2.43 -0.65 19.45
C LEU A 75 -1.08 -0.38 20.11
N GLY A 76 -1.04 0.35 21.23
CA GLY A 76 0.20 0.65 21.95
C GLY A 76 1.00 -0.60 22.35
N LYS A 77 0.30 -1.71 22.67
CA LYS A 77 0.94 -3.00 23.01
C LYS A 77 1.66 -3.63 21.80
N LEU A 78 1.16 -3.36 20.58
CA LEU A 78 1.71 -3.89 19.34
C LEU A 78 2.86 -3.04 18.81
N VAL A 79 2.90 -1.73 19.12
CA VAL A 79 4.00 -0.84 18.73
C VAL A 79 5.35 -1.40 19.18
N GLU A 80 5.46 -1.83 20.44
CA GLU A 80 6.70 -2.40 20.97
C GLU A 80 7.14 -3.69 20.25
N CYS A 81 6.17 -4.50 19.82
CA CYS A 81 6.44 -5.73 19.08
C CYS A 81 6.97 -5.42 17.67
N VAL A 82 6.38 -4.43 17.01
CA VAL A 82 6.83 -3.96 15.70
C VAL A 82 8.21 -3.32 15.80
N GLU A 83 8.46 -2.47 16.80
CA GLU A 83 9.76 -1.82 17.03
C GLU A 83 10.89 -2.83 17.30
N ARG A 84 10.58 -3.91 18.02
CA ARG A 84 11.55 -4.99 18.26
C ARG A 84 11.86 -5.80 17.02
N ALA A 85 10.88 -6.02 16.15
CA ALA A 85 11.06 -6.77 14.91
C ALA A 85 11.81 -5.90 13.87
N ASN A 86 11.29 -4.72 13.58
CA ASN A 86 11.88 -3.76 12.66
C ASN A 86 11.84 -2.34 13.27
N PRO A 87 12.98 -1.82 13.77
CA PRO A 87 13.02 -0.52 14.44
C PRO A 87 12.56 0.66 13.59
N LYS A 88 12.85 0.64 12.28
CA LYS A 88 12.40 1.69 11.35
C LYS A 88 10.88 1.66 11.19
N LEU A 89 10.31 0.46 11.03
CA LEU A 89 8.87 0.30 10.94
C LEU A 89 8.20 0.69 12.27
N GLY A 90 8.76 0.25 13.39
CA GLY A 90 8.28 0.61 14.72
C GLY A 90 8.26 2.12 14.94
N HIS A 91 9.31 2.82 14.49
CA HIS A 91 9.34 4.28 14.54
C HIS A 91 8.19 4.91 13.75
N VAL A 92 7.99 4.52 12.48
CA VAL A 92 6.88 5.03 11.64
C VAL A 92 5.52 4.74 12.29
N VAL A 93 5.30 3.52 12.79
CA VAL A 93 4.07 3.13 13.47
C VAL A 93 3.85 3.92 14.77
N LYS A 94 4.92 4.19 15.52
CA LYS A 94 4.87 5.00 16.74
C LYS A 94 4.45 6.44 16.46
N LEU A 95 4.95 7.04 15.38
CA LEU A 95 4.50 8.36 14.93
C LEU A 95 2.98 8.38 14.69
N LEU A 96 2.42 7.28 14.14
CA LEU A 96 0.98 7.11 13.90
C LEU A 96 0.17 6.91 15.18
N VAL A 97 0.58 5.99 16.05
CA VAL A 97 -0.22 5.54 17.21
C VAL A 97 -0.08 6.47 18.42
N GLU A 98 1.11 7.03 18.66
CA GLU A 98 1.39 7.83 19.84
C GLU A 98 1.34 9.35 19.59
N GLU A 99 0.94 9.79 18.38
CA GLU A 99 0.85 11.19 17.95
C GLU A 99 2.13 12.02 18.20
N GLN A 100 3.30 11.38 18.21
CA GLN A 100 4.57 12.08 18.33
C GLN A 100 5.04 12.48 16.92
N GLY A 101 5.25 13.77 16.65
CA GLY A 101 5.92 14.24 15.43
C GLY A 101 5.29 15.48 14.78
N ASN A 102 6.14 16.29 14.13
CA ASN A 102 5.71 17.39 13.26
C ASN A 102 5.32 16.82 11.87
N GLU A 103 4.35 17.44 11.17
CA GLU A 103 3.88 17.02 9.83
C GLU A 103 5.02 16.73 8.84
N GLY A 104 6.13 17.47 8.88
CA GLY A 104 7.26 17.28 7.97
C GLY A 104 8.17 16.07 8.24
N SER A 105 8.13 15.45 9.43
CA SER A 105 9.00 14.31 9.74
C SER A 105 8.44 12.98 9.23
N PHE A 106 7.12 12.80 9.26
CA PHE A 106 6.50 11.51 8.98
C PHE A 106 6.78 10.97 7.58
N LYS A 107 6.54 11.78 6.54
CA LYS A 107 6.79 11.38 5.14
C LYS A 107 8.24 10.96 4.90
N LYS A 108 9.20 11.63 5.55
CA LYS A 108 10.62 11.30 5.44
C LYS A 108 10.93 9.96 6.10
N GLU A 109 10.48 9.74 7.33
CA GLU A 109 10.70 8.46 8.04
C GLU A 109 10.03 7.29 7.30
N ALA A 110 8.85 7.52 6.70
CA ALA A 110 8.19 6.54 5.85
C ALA A 110 9.00 6.23 4.58
N ALA A 111 9.61 7.24 3.93
CA ALA A 111 10.48 7.03 2.78
C ALA A 111 11.73 6.21 3.15
N ASP A 112 12.39 6.57 4.27
CA ASP A 112 13.57 5.87 4.78
C ASP A 112 13.27 4.42 5.19
N LEU A 113 12.03 4.13 5.60
CA LEU A 113 11.51 2.77 5.79
C LEU A 113 11.36 2.05 4.45
N PHE A 114 10.65 2.63 3.48
CA PHE A 114 10.44 1.99 2.18
C PHE A 114 11.74 1.71 1.43
N ASP A 115 12.79 2.51 1.63
CA ASP A 115 14.11 2.28 1.06
C ASP A 115 14.87 1.12 1.73
N SER A 116 14.51 0.79 2.97
CA SER A 116 15.17 -0.26 3.74
C SER A 116 14.56 -1.65 3.62
N ILE A 117 13.32 -1.76 3.14
CA ILE A 117 12.60 -3.03 3.02
C ILE A 117 12.62 -3.56 1.59
N SER A 118 12.45 -4.87 1.45
CA SER A 118 12.42 -5.54 0.16
C SER A 118 11.24 -5.12 -0.72
N THR A 119 11.46 -5.02 -2.04
CA THR A 119 10.44 -4.58 -3.01
C THR A 119 9.15 -5.39 -2.96
N GLU A 120 9.25 -6.69 -2.67
CA GLU A 120 8.11 -7.60 -2.59
C GLU A 120 7.10 -7.24 -1.48
N VAL A 121 7.56 -6.60 -0.39
CA VAL A 121 6.70 -6.24 0.75
C VAL A 121 6.25 -4.78 0.74
N LYS A 122 6.93 -3.89 -0.02
CA LYS A 122 6.66 -2.45 -0.04
C LYS A 122 5.18 -2.13 -0.23
N LYS A 123 4.54 -2.82 -1.17
CA LYS A 123 3.12 -2.62 -1.47
C LYS A 123 2.20 -3.07 -0.33
N ALA A 124 2.50 -4.21 0.29
CA ALA A 124 1.73 -4.69 1.44
C ALA A 124 1.87 -3.73 2.63
N TYR A 125 3.09 -3.25 2.89
CA TYR A 125 3.36 -2.25 3.93
C TYR A 125 2.61 -0.95 3.67
N CYS A 126 2.72 -0.42 2.45
CA CYS A 126 2.07 0.83 2.09
C CYS A 126 0.54 0.73 2.24
N ASN A 127 -0.08 -0.36 1.77
CA ASN A 127 -1.50 -0.62 1.98
C ASN A 127 -1.85 -0.66 3.48
N CYS A 128 -1.11 -1.43 4.30
CA CYS A 128 -1.41 -1.57 5.73
C CYS A 128 -1.21 -0.27 6.51
N LEU A 129 -0.17 0.51 6.19
CA LEU A 129 0.07 1.81 6.84
C LEU A 129 -1.02 2.81 6.46
N ILE A 130 -1.48 2.82 5.21
CA ILE A 130 -2.62 3.66 4.80
C ILE A 130 -3.90 3.22 5.51
N ASP A 131 -4.19 1.92 5.56
CA ASP A 131 -5.36 1.38 6.27
C ASP A 131 -5.31 1.74 7.77
N LEU A 132 -4.13 1.68 8.39
CA LEU A 132 -3.93 2.10 9.78
C LEU A 132 -4.22 3.59 9.96
N CYS A 133 -3.70 4.45 9.08
CA CYS A 133 -4.02 5.88 9.08
C CYS A 133 -5.53 6.12 8.95
N VAL A 134 -6.21 5.40 8.06
CA VAL A 134 -7.66 5.51 7.87
C VAL A 134 -8.42 5.11 9.14
N ASN A 135 -8.04 3.99 9.79
CA ASN A 135 -8.65 3.54 11.04
C ASN A 135 -8.42 4.50 12.22
N LEU A 136 -7.28 5.20 12.21
CA LEU A 136 -6.94 6.24 13.18
C LEU A 136 -7.53 7.62 12.81
N ASN A 137 -8.33 7.72 11.75
CA ASN A 137 -8.88 8.98 11.21
C ASN A 137 -7.82 10.02 10.79
N MET A 138 -6.62 9.58 10.41
CA MET A 138 -5.51 10.44 9.99
C MET A 138 -5.44 10.56 8.45
N LEU A 139 -6.43 11.21 7.85
CA LEU A 139 -6.57 11.29 6.39
C LEU A 139 -5.34 11.92 5.71
N GLU A 140 -4.77 12.98 6.28
CA GLU A 140 -3.60 13.66 5.69
C GLU A 140 -2.39 12.73 5.59
N ARG A 141 -2.12 11.94 6.64
CA ARG A 141 -1.04 10.95 6.65
C ARG A 141 -1.30 9.78 5.68
N ALA A 142 -2.56 9.37 5.54
CA ALA A 142 -2.96 8.40 4.52
C ALA A 142 -2.65 8.93 3.11
N CYS A 143 -2.97 10.19 2.82
CA CYS A 143 -2.67 10.84 1.56
C CYS A 143 -1.15 10.99 1.33
N GLU A 144 -0.37 11.33 2.35
CA GLU A 144 1.09 11.38 2.26
C GLU A 144 1.72 10.03 1.91
N LEU A 145 1.25 8.93 2.52
CA LEU A 145 1.71 7.58 2.21
C LEU A 145 1.31 7.15 0.80
N LEU A 146 0.12 7.52 0.34
CA LEU A 146 -0.32 7.25 -1.03
C LEU A 146 0.55 7.99 -2.05
N ASP A 147 0.81 9.28 -1.82
CA ASP A 147 1.70 10.10 -2.67
C ASP A 147 3.12 9.54 -2.69
N LEU A 148 3.63 9.09 -1.54
CA LEU A 148 4.92 8.42 -1.46
C LEU A 148 4.92 7.08 -2.22
N GLY A 149 3.85 6.30 -2.10
CA GLY A 149 3.68 5.05 -2.85
C GLY A 149 3.63 5.23 -4.37
N LEU A 150 3.09 6.36 -4.84
CA LEU A 150 3.15 6.75 -6.25
C LEU A 150 4.55 7.21 -6.66
N THR A 151 5.19 8.05 -5.85
CA THR A 151 6.54 8.60 -6.09
C THR A 151 7.61 7.51 -6.15
N LEU A 152 7.51 6.50 -5.29
CA LEU A 152 8.43 5.37 -5.22
C LEU A 152 8.04 4.22 -6.18
N GLU A 153 7.05 4.43 -7.05
CA GLU A 153 6.51 3.43 -7.99
C GLU A 153 6.04 2.13 -7.32
N ILE A 154 5.70 2.16 -6.02
CA ILE A 154 5.10 1.03 -5.31
C ILE A 154 3.71 0.72 -5.89
N TYR A 155 2.98 1.78 -6.24
CA TYR A 155 1.74 1.69 -6.99
C TYR A 155 1.97 2.14 -8.42
N THR A 156 1.82 1.21 -9.36
CA THR A 156 1.93 1.51 -10.79
C THR A 156 0.56 1.85 -11.36
N VAL A 157 0.48 3.02 -12.02
CA VAL A 157 -0.65 3.41 -12.89
C VAL A 157 -2.02 3.35 -12.18
N ILE A 158 -2.14 4.03 -11.03
CA ILE A 158 -3.44 4.21 -10.37
C ILE A 158 -4.33 5.15 -11.19
N GLN A 159 -3.79 6.21 -11.79
CA GLN A 159 -4.55 7.13 -12.63
C GLN A 159 -4.19 6.96 -14.11
N SER A 160 -5.17 7.07 -14.99
CA SER A 160 -4.98 7.15 -16.44
C SER A 160 -5.79 8.32 -16.99
N LYS A 161 -5.17 9.17 -17.82
CA LYS A 161 -5.83 10.30 -18.48
C LYS A 161 -5.67 10.18 -19.99
N THR A 162 -6.78 10.01 -20.69
CA THR A 162 -6.88 10.03 -22.16
C THR A 162 -7.87 11.09 -22.61
N SER A 163 -7.92 11.40 -23.91
CA SER A 163 -8.89 12.36 -24.45
C SER A 163 -10.35 11.91 -24.31
N THR A 164 -10.59 10.60 -24.21
CA THR A 164 -11.94 10.03 -24.15
C THR A 164 -12.34 9.59 -22.75
N GLN A 165 -11.38 9.23 -21.92
CA GLN A 165 -11.64 8.72 -20.58
C GLN A 165 -10.52 9.05 -19.58
N TRP A 166 -10.91 9.51 -18.40
CA TRP A 166 -10.05 9.55 -17.22
C TRP A 166 -10.48 8.45 -16.27
N SER A 167 -9.53 7.70 -15.72
CA SER A 167 -9.86 6.56 -14.87
C SER A 167 -8.95 6.40 -13.67
N LEU A 168 -9.55 5.92 -12.59
CA LEU A 168 -8.88 5.52 -11.36
C LEU A 168 -8.90 3.99 -11.21
N ASN A 169 -7.74 3.36 -11.17
CA ASN A 169 -7.54 1.91 -11.06
C ASN A 169 -7.16 1.52 -9.63
N LEU A 170 -8.04 0.77 -8.97
CA LEU A 170 -7.96 0.44 -7.55
C LEU A 170 -7.75 -1.06 -7.28
N LYS A 171 -7.71 -1.88 -8.34
CA LYS A 171 -7.64 -3.36 -8.28
C LYS A 171 -6.55 -3.94 -7.37
N SER A 172 -5.49 -3.17 -7.13
CA SER A 172 -4.29 -3.60 -6.43
C SER A 172 -4.18 -3.05 -5.02
N LEU A 173 -5.11 -2.20 -4.60
CA LEU A 173 -5.09 -1.50 -3.32
C LEU A 173 -5.91 -2.25 -2.27
N SER A 174 -5.60 -2.03 -1.00
CA SER A 174 -6.51 -2.38 0.09
C SER A 174 -7.72 -1.45 0.11
N SER A 175 -8.73 -1.75 0.93
CA SER A 175 -9.93 -0.91 1.03
C SER A 175 -9.62 0.51 1.47
N GLY A 176 -8.80 0.71 2.50
CA GLY A 176 -8.42 2.05 2.97
C GLY A 176 -7.60 2.79 1.92
N ALA A 177 -6.57 2.16 1.36
CA ALA A 177 -5.78 2.75 0.27
C ALA A 177 -6.61 3.11 -0.96
N ALA A 178 -7.59 2.29 -1.31
CA ALA A 178 -8.50 2.58 -2.41
C ALA A 178 -9.38 3.80 -2.12
N LEU A 179 -9.95 3.90 -0.90
CA LEU A 179 -10.76 5.05 -0.48
C LEU A 179 -9.93 6.34 -0.42
N THR A 180 -8.70 6.28 0.09
CA THR A 180 -7.74 7.39 0.06
C THR A 180 -7.45 7.81 -1.37
N ALA A 181 -7.23 6.85 -2.28
CA ALA A 181 -6.99 7.15 -3.69
C ALA A 181 -8.20 7.80 -4.38
N LEU A 182 -9.43 7.37 -4.03
CA LEU A 182 -10.65 8.02 -4.49
C LEU A 182 -10.73 9.46 -3.99
N HIS A 183 -10.45 9.69 -2.71
CA HIS A 183 -10.45 11.03 -2.11
C HIS A 183 -9.47 11.96 -2.84
N VAL A 184 -8.21 11.53 -3.03
CA VAL A 184 -7.19 12.31 -3.75
C VAL A 184 -7.62 12.57 -5.19
N TRP A 185 -8.12 11.56 -5.89
CA TRP A 185 -8.55 11.71 -7.28
C TRP A 185 -9.71 12.69 -7.44
N VAL A 186 -10.71 12.63 -6.55
CA VAL A 186 -11.83 13.58 -6.56
C VAL A 186 -11.34 15.02 -6.32
N ASN A 187 -10.39 15.21 -5.42
CA ASN A 187 -9.76 16.52 -5.21
C ASN A 187 -9.01 17.00 -6.46
N ASP A 188 -8.28 16.11 -7.14
CA ASP A 188 -7.60 16.43 -8.41
C ASP A 188 -8.59 16.82 -9.51
N LEU A 189 -9.75 16.15 -9.59
CA LEU A 189 -10.82 16.52 -10.53
C LEU A 189 -11.38 17.91 -10.23
N SER A 190 -11.64 18.23 -8.96
CA SER A 190 -12.08 19.57 -8.55
C SER A 190 -11.06 20.64 -8.94
N LYS A 191 -9.77 20.41 -8.65
CA LYS A 191 -8.69 21.34 -9.01
C LYS A 191 -8.57 21.53 -10.53
N ALA A 192 -8.73 20.47 -11.30
CA ALA A 192 -8.70 20.55 -12.76
C ALA A 192 -9.84 21.43 -13.30
N LEU A 193 -11.06 21.29 -12.75
CA LEU A 193 -12.19 22.16 -13.10
C LEU A 193 -11.93 23.63 -12.73
N GLU A 194 -11.35 23.89 -11.57
CA GLU A 194 -10.99 25.24 -11.14
C GLU A 194 -9.91 25.88 -12.01
N ALA A 195 -8.99 25.07 -12.52
CA ALA A 195 -7.98 25.49 -13.49
C ALA A 195 -8.55 25.68 -14.91
N GLY A 196 -9.83 25.37 -15.14
CA GLY A 196 -10.49 25.48 -16.44
C GLY A 196 -10.17 24.33 -17.40
N GLU A 197 -9.64 23.21 -16.91
CA GLU A 197 -9.42 22.01 -17.72
C GLU A 197 -10.75 21.38 -18.12
N GLN A 198 -10.83 20.89 -19.36
CA GLN A 198 -12.01 20.16 -19.81
C GLN A 198 -11.92 18.69 -19.40
N LEU A 199 -12.85 18.26 -18.56
CA LEU A 199 -13.03 16.84 -18.27
C LEU A 199 -13.37 16.06 -19.56
N PRO A 200 -12.92 14.79 -19.66
CA PRO A 200 -13.23 13.93 -20.78
C PRO A 200 -14.71 13.55 -20.78
N PRO A 201 -15.26 13.04 -21.90
CA PRO A 201 -16.65 12.59 -21.97
C PRO A 201 -17.03 11.55 -20.91
N LEU A 202 -16.08 10.69 -20.51
CA LEU A 202 -16.30 9.58 -19.58
C LEU A 202 -15.27 9.61 -18.44
N LEU A 203 -15.74 9.41 -17.20
CA LEU A 203 -14.89 9.14 -16.06
C LEU A 203 -15.19 7.74 -15.51
N GLY A 204 -14.17 7.04 -15.03
CA GLY A 204 -14.34 5.67 -14.55
C GLY A 204 -13.48 5.29 -13.35
N ILE A 205 -14.05 4.48 -12.46
CA ILE A 205 -13.35 3.87 -11.32
C ILE A 205 -13.35 2.35 -11.56
N ASN A 206 -12.18 1.74 -11.55
CA ASN A 206 -12.00 0.31 -11.76
C ASN A 206 -11.52 -0.35 -10.46
N THR A 207 -12.42 -1.04 -9.79
CA THR A 207 -12.15 -1.80 -8.54
C THR A 207 -11.59 -3.20 -8.79
N GLY A 208 -11.49 -3.62 -10.06
CA GLY A 208 -11.13 -5.00 -10.43
C GLY A 208 -12.31 -5.97 -10.35
N HIS A 209 -12.11 -7.21 -10.79
CA HIS A 209 -13.16 -8.22 -10.80
C HIS A 209 -13.29 -8.81 -9.39
N GLY A 210 -14.43 -8.58 -8.74
CA GLY A 210 -14.72 -9.03 -7.39
C GLY A 210 -14.90 -10.55 -7.28
N LYS A 211 -13.80 -11.31 -7.32
CA LYS A 211 -13.65 -12.66 -6.74
C LYS A 211 -12.19 -12.90 -6.33
N HIS A 212 -11.67 -12.10 -5.40
CA HIS A 212 -10.45 -12.51 -4.70
C HIS A 212 -10.80 -13.56 -3.64
N LYS A 213 -9.94 -14.56 -3.50
CA LYS A 213 -10.12 -15.79 -2.70
C LYS A 213 -10.29 -15.55 -1.18
N TYR A 214 -10.25 -14.30 -0.70
CA TYR A 214 -10.15 -13.94 0.71
C TYR A 214 -11.10 -12.82 1.18
N SER A 215 -12.00 -12.29 0.36
CA SER A 215 -13.08 -11.42 0.87
C SER A 215 -14.43 -11.82 0.29
N GLU A 216 -15.37 -12.20 1.17
CA GLU A 216 -16.78 -12.45 0.81
C GLU A 216 -17.50 -11.16 0.38
N LYS A 217 -16.85 -10.00 0.55
CA LYS A 217 -17.30 -8.66 0.13
C LYS A 217 -16.15 -8.01 -0.66
N GLY A 218 -16.18 -8.08 -2.00
CA GLY A 218 -15.14 -7.49 -2.84
C GLY A 218 -15.09 -5.96 -2.72
N LEU A 219 -13.99 -5.34 -3.18
CA LEU A 219 -13.81 -3.87 -3.23
C LEU A 219 -15.00 -3.15 -3.89
N ALA A 220 -15.61 -3.77 -4.91
CA ALA A 220 -16.78 -3.22 -5.60
C ALA A 220 -17.94 -2.88 -4.66
N ASN A 221 -18.27 -3.75 -3.68
CA ASN A 221 -19.38 -3.51 -2.76
C ASN A 221 -19.07 -2.36 -1.79
N VAL A 222 -17.82 -2.30 -1.29
CA VAL A 222 -17.36 -1.21 -0.41
C VAL A 222 -17.46 0.13 -1.15
N PHE A 223 -17.03 0.15 -2.41
CA PHE A 223 -17.09 1.33 -3.25
C PHE A 223 -18.50 1.73 -3.62
N GLU A 224 -19.38 0.78 -3.93
CA GLU A 224 -20.77 1.07 -4.23
C GLU A 224 -21.45 1.75 -3.03
N SER A 225 -21.26 1.22 -1.82
CA SER A 225 -21.76 1.84 -0.59
C SER A 225 -21.19 3.25 -0.38
N HIS A 226 -19.87 3.41 -0.51
CA HIS A 226 -19.23 4.70 -0.27
C HIS A 226 -19.58 5.76 -1.32
N LEU A 227 -19.69 5.38 -2.59
CA LEU A 227 -20.14 6.29 -3.66
C LEU A 227 -21.57 6.75 -3.43
N LYS A 228 -22.46 5.88 -2.92
CA LYS A 228 -23.82 6.27 -2.51
C LYS A 228 -23.81 7.26 -1.34
N GLU A 229 -22.98 7.03 -0.32
CA GLU A 229 -22.82 7.96 0.81
C GLU A 229 -22.37 9.35 0.35
N LEU A 230 -21.48 9.42 -0.64
CA LEU A 230 -20.99 10.66 -1.25
C LEU A 230 -21.98 11.28 -2.26
N ASN A 231 -23.13 10.66 -2.50
CA ASN A 231 -24.05 10.99 -3.60
C ASN A 231 -23.32 11.15 -4.95
N ALA A 232 -22.30 10.31 -5.18
CA ALA A 232 -21.46 10.37 -6.36
C ALA A 232 -22.17 9.76 -7.58
N PRO A 233 -22.10 10.37 -8.77
CA PRO A 233 -22.85 9.96 -9.95
C PRO A 233 -22.19 8.78 -10.69
N PHE A 234 -21.50 7.89 -9.97
CA PHE A 234 -20.81 6.74 -10.51
C PHE A 234 -21.65 5.49 -10.33
N HIS A 235 -21.90 4.77 -11.43
CA HIS A 235 -22.73 3.57 -11.43
C HIS A 235 -21.98 2.39 -12.03
N GLU A 236 -22.21 1.19 -11.47
CA GLU A 236 -21.60 -0.03 -12.00
C GLU A 236 -22.02 -0.26 -13.45
N ALA A 237 -21.06 -0.51 -14.32
CA ALA A 237 -21.26 -0.74 -15.74
C ALA A 237 -21.85 -2.15 -15.97
N PRO A 238 -23.00 -2.31 -16.63
CA PRO A 238 -23.66 -3.61 -16.82
C PRO A 238 -22.81 -4.63 -17.58
N ASP A 239 -21.93 -4.16 -18.48
CA ASP A 239 -21.10 -4.95 -19.37
C ASP A 239 -19.63 -5.02 -18.93
N LYS A 240 -19.24 -4.32 -17.85
CA LYS A 240 -17.85 -4.23 -17.37
C LYS A 240 -17.79 -4.36 -15.85
N VAL A 241 -17.73 -5.60 -15.37
CA VAL A 241 -17.65 -5.92 -13.94
C VAL A 241 -16.51 -5.15 -13.24
N GLY A 242 -16.80 -4.54 -12.10
CA GLY A 242 -15.85 -3.78 -11.30
C GLY A 242 -15.58 -2.36 -11.81
N TRP A 243 -16.17 -1.95 -12.93
CA TRP A 243 -16.14 -0.57 -13.41
C TRP A 243 -17.35 0.21 -12.93
N PHE A 244 -17.10 1.37 -12.33
CA PHE A 244 -18.09 2.38 -12.06
C PHE A 244 -17.86 3.56 -13.00
N LEU A 245 -18.87 3.97 -13.75
CA LEU A 245 -18.74 4.99 -14.80
C LEU A 245 -19.66 6.17 -14.52
N THR A 246 -19.21 7.35 -14.95
CA THR A 246 -20.04 8.57 -14.98
C THR A 246 -19.75 9.41 -16.21
N THR A 247 -20.71 10.26 -16.57
CA THR A 247 -20.56 11.21 -17.67
C THR A 247 -19.90 12.49 -17.19
N LYS A 248 -19.23 13.20 -18.10
CA LYS A 248 -18.71 14.55 -17.84
C LYS A 248 -19.71 15.45 -17.11
N VAL A 249 -20.91 15.59 -17.65
CA VAL A 249 -21.93 16.52 -17.17
C VAL A 249 -22.36 16.18 -15.74
N ALA A 250 -22.55 14.89 -15.44
CA ALA A 250 -22.92 14.45 -14.11
C ALA A 250 -21.77 14.66 -13.12
N ALA A 251 -20.53 14.40 -13.51
CA ALA A 251 -19.35 14.63 -12.69
C ALA A 251 -19.15 16.13 -12.37
N GLU A 252 -19.27 17.01 -13.36
CA GLU A 252 -19.17 18.47 -13.17
C GLU A 252 -20.21 18.97 -12.17
N SER A 253 -21.49 18.61 -12.38
CA SER A 253 -22.57 18.98 -11.47
C SER A 253 -22.35 18.47 -10.04
N TRP A 254 -21.85 17.24 -9.89
CA TRP A 254 -21.53 16.68 -8.57
C TRP A 254 -20.38 17.42 -7.90
N LEU A 255 -19.27 17.68 -8.60
CA LEU A 255 -18.11 18.38 -8.05
C LEU A 255 -18.46 19.83 -7.64
N GLU A 256 -19.29 20.52 -8.42
CA GLU A 256 -19.81 21.85 -8.06
C GLU A 256 -20.69 21.79 -6.79
N SER A 257 -21.57 20.80 -6.67
CA SER A 257 -22.42 20.64 -5.48
C SER A 257 -21.61 20.41 -4.20
N ARG A 258 -20.50 19.68 -4.30
CA ARG A 258 -19.58 19.44 -3.18
C ARG A 258 -18.88 20.71 -2.74
N LYS A 259 -18.42 21.54 -3.69
CA LYS A 259 -17.79 22.83 -3.39
C LYS A 259 -18.71 23.76 -2.60
N LEU A 260 -20.00 23.77 -2.93
CA LEU A 260 -21.01 24.55 -2.19
C LEU A 260 -21.24 24.01 -0.77
N ALA A 261 -21.22 22.70 -0.58
CA ALA A 261 -21.35 22.06 0.72
C ALA A 261 -20.13 22.35 1.62
N ASP A 262 -18.92 22.25 1.09
CA ASP A 262 -17.70 22.54 1.86
C ASP A 262 -17.61 24.02 2.26
N ALA A 263 -18.06 24.93 1.39
CA ALA A 263 -18.12 26.36 1.67
C ALA A 263 -19.16 26.73 2.74
N THR A 264 -20.23 25.94 2.90
CA THR A 264 -21.25 26.16 3.94
C THR A 264 -20.86 25.59 5.31
N VAL A 265 -19.97 24.60 5.35
CA VAL A 265 -19.40 24.06 6.59
C VAL A 265 -18.25 24.93 7.13
N ALA A 266 -17.55 25.66 6.25
CA ALA A 266 -16.43 26.53 6.60
C ALA A 266 -16.82 27.98 6.98
N ALA A 267 -18.10 28.36 6.86
CA ALA A 267 -18.63 29.71 7.15
C ALA A 267 -19.38 29.75 8.48
#